data_AF-A0A5B7BI40-F1
#
_entry.id   AF-A0A5B7BI40-F1
#
_cell.length_a   1.000
_cell.length_b   1.000
_cell.length_c   1.000
_cell.angle_alpha   90.00
_cell.angle_beta   90.00
_cell.angle_gamma   90.00
#
_symmetry.space_group_name_H-M   'P 1'
#
loop_
_entity.id
_entity.type
_entity.pdbx_description
1 polymer ?
#
loop_
_entity_poly.entity_id
_entity_poly.type
_entity_poly.pdbx_seq_one_letter_code
_entity_poly.pdbx_strand_id
1 'polypeptide(L)'
;SESSNPQNKKDCKDGKWAQVQKGTKIIVQVVKEGLGKKGPTLTAYPNLKSRFWILITRCNRVGISKKISGVERTRLRVIAKTLKPPGFGLTVRTVAAGHSLDELQKDLEGLLSTWK
;
A
#
# COMPACT_ATOMS: atom_id res chain seq x y z
N SER A 1 1.51 -2.07 -27.17
CA SER A 1 2.03 -0.70 -26.93
C SER A 1 2.27 -0.53 -25.44
N GLU A 2 3.38 -1.12 -24.97
CA GLU A 2 4.01 -0.81 -23.69
C GLU A 2 4.19 0.69 -23.50
N SER A 3 3.77 1.18 -22.33
CA SER A 3 4.27 2.44 -21.75
C SER A 3 4.04 2.42 -20.23
N SER A 4 4.58 1.40 -19.54
CA SER A 4 4.76 1.48 -18.09
C SER A 4 5.92 2.41 -17.78
N ASN A 5 5.60 3.69 -17.57
CA ASN A 5 6.54 4.73 -17.16
C ASN A 5 7.42 4.26 -15.97
N PRO A 6 8.76 4.15 -16.14
CA PRO A 6 9.66 3.55 -15.15
C PRO A 6 9.91 4.41 -13.91
N GLN A 7 9.45 5.66 -13.88
CA GLN A 7 9.65 6.58 -12.75
C GLN A 7 8.93 6.17 -11.46
N ASN A 8 7.89 5.34 -11.55
CA ASN A 8 7.00 5.06 -10.41
C ASN A 8 7.50 3.88 -9.54
N LYS A 9 8.75 3.43 -9.67
CA LYS A 9 9.28 2.22 -9.03
C LYS A 9 10.23 2.51 -7.85
N LYS A 10 10.59 3.78 -7.59
CA LYS A 10 11.74 4.13 -6.73
C LYS A 10 11.42 4.52 -5.27
N ASP A 11 10.21 4.92 -4.91
CA ASP A 11 9.98 5.52 -3.55
C ASP A 11 9.59 4.56 -2.41
N CYS A 12 9.45 3.25 -2.68
CA CYS A 12 9.16 2.25 -1.62
C CYS A 12 10.37 1.37 -1.27
N LYS A 13 11.58 1.73 -1.72
CA LYS A 13 12.81 0.95 -1.51
C LYS A 13 14.02 1.84 -1.25
N ASP A 14 13.93 2.70 -0.25
CA ASP A 14 15.15 3.24 0.35
C ASP A 14 15.27 2.78 1.78
N GLY A 15 16.28 1.95 2.00
CA GLY A 15 16.51 1.24 3.23
C GLY A 15 17.39 0.05 2.93
N LYS A 16 18.68 0.34 2.77
CA LYS A 16 19.77 -0.60 3.11
C LYS A 16 19.26 -1.46 4.26
N TRP A 17 19.11 -2.76 4.04
CA TRP A 17 18.64 -3.66 5.08
C TRP A 17 19.50 -3.38 6.32
N ALA A 18 18.87 -2.92 7.41
CA ALA A 18 19.56 -2.88 8.68
C ALA A 18 20.08 -4.31 8.89
N GLN A 19 21.38 -4.47 9.14
CA GLN A 19 22.06 -5.76 9.28
C GLN A 19 21.24 -6.68 10.19
N VAL A 20 20.49 -7.62 9.61
CA VAL A 20 19.62 -8.52 10.37
C VAL A 20 20.50 -9.61 10.94
N GLN A 21 20.60 -9.68 12.26
CA GLN A 21 21.33 -10.73 12.95
C GLN A 21 20.40 -11.91 13.27
N LYS A 22 20.96 -13.12 13.37
CA LYS A 22 20.21 -14.30 13.82
C LYS A 22 19.59 -14.01 15.19
N GLY A 23 18.29 -14.27 15.33
CA GLY A 23 17.53 -13.96 16.55
C GLY A 23 16.75 -12.65 16.51
N THR A 24 16.95 -11.80 15.49
CA THR A 24 16.13 -10.59 15.31
C THR A 24 14.68 -10.96 14.99
N LYS A 25 13.74 -10.53 15.84
CA LYS A 25 12.31 -10.71 15.59
C LYS A 25 11.84 -9.63 14.63
N ILE A 26 11.21 -10.03 13.53
CA ILE A 26 10.64 -9.13 12.52
C ILE A 26 9.19 -9.52 12.22
N ILE A 27 8.35 -8.52 11.96
CA ILE A 27 6.98 -8.74 11.47
C ILE A 27 7.07 -9.07 9.98
N VAL A 28 6.40 -10.15 9.59
CA VAL A 28 6.36 -10.62 8.19
C VAL A 28 4.93 -10.94 7.78
N GLN A 29 4.63 -10.72 6.50
CA GLN A 29 3.37 -11.11 5.89
C GLN A 29 3.63 -12.23 4.86
N VAL A 30 2.78 -13.26 4.87
CA VAL A 30 2.79 -14.31 3.86
C VAL A 30 2.24 -13.75 2.55
N VAL A 31 3.04 -13.81 1.48
CA VAL A 31 2.68 -13.35 0.14
C VAL A 31 2.17 -14.51 -0.70
N LYS A 32 2.81 -15.67 -0.58
CA LYS A 32 2.43 -16.90 -1.26
C LYS A 32 2.56 -18.06 -0.30
N GLU A 33 1.57 -18.92 -0.28
CA GLU A 33 1.63 -20.18 0.45
C GLU A 33 2.73 -21.09 -0.14
N GLY A 34 3.25 -21.96 0.71
CA GLY A 34 4.18 -22.99 0.28
C GLY A 34 3.45 -24.04 -0.55
N LEU A 35 4.04 -24.43 -1.68
CA LEU A 35 3.53 -25.53 -2.49
C LEU A 35 4.55 -26.66 -2.49
N GLY A 36 4.14 -27.83 -2.00
CA GLY A 36 4.99 -29.03 -1.91
C GLY A 36 6.19 -28.84 -0.98
N LYS A 37 7.41 -28.99 -1.51
CA LYS A 37 8.67 -28.86 -0.73
C LYS A 37 9.17 -27.41 -0.57
N LYS A 38 8.55 -26.42 -1.23
CA LYS A 38 8.96 -25.01 -1.11
C LYS A 38 8.17 -24.34 0.00
N GLY A 39 8.89 -23.76 0.98
CA GLY A 39 8.28 -22.98 2.05
C GLY A 39 7.57 -21.71 1.55
N PRO A 40 6.73 -21.10 2.39
CA PRO A 40 5.97 -19.91 2.02
C PRO A 40 6.88 -18.72 1.72
N THR A 41 6.47 -17.87 0.78
CA THR A 41 7.16 -16.60 0.50
C THR A 41 6.67 -15.52 1.45
N LEU A 42 7.59 -14.89 2.17
CA LEU A 42 7.31 -13.87 3.16
C LEU A 42 7.81 -12.48 2.70
N THR A 43 7.15 -11.42 3.15
CA THR A 43 7.61 -10.03 3.00
C THR A 43 7.74 -9.35 4.35
N ALA A 44 8.83 -8.62 4.57
CA ALA A 44 9.04 -7.77 5.74
C ALA A 44 8.35 -6.39 5.63
N TYR A 45 7.61 -6.17 4.54
CA TYR A 45 6.84 -4.96 4.27
C TYR A 45 5.36 -5.33 4.25
N PRO A 46 4.72 -5.46 5.43
CA PRO A 46 3.31 -5.79 5.49
C PRO A 46 2.47 -4.69 4.84
N ASN A 47 1.41 -5.12 4.17
CA ASN A 47 0.36 -4.28 3.62
C ASN A 47 -0.99 -4.70 4.22
N LEU A 48 -1.76 -3.71 4.65
CA LEU A 48 -3.09 -3.89 5.22
C LEU A 48 -4.12 -3.33 4.24
N LYS A 49 -5.21 -4.07 4.01
CA LYS A 49 -6.22 -3.73 3.00
C LYS A 49 -7.54 -3.45 3.70
N SER A 50 -8.16 -2.31 3.37
CA SER A 50 -9.56 -2.02 3.70
C SER A 50 -10.43 -2.05 2.43
N ARG A 51 -11.70 -1.62 2.56
CA ARG A 51 -12.66 -1.51 1.45
C ARG A 51 -12.12 -0.62 0.33
N PHE A 52 -11.62 0.57 0.66
CA PHE A 52 -11.18 1.55 -0.32
C PHE A 52 -9.65 1.68 -0.42
N TRP A 53 -8.94 1.38 0.66
CA TRP A 53 -7.51 1.66 0.78
C TRP A 53 -6.66 0.40 0.90
N ILE A 54 -5.40 0.52 0.48
CA ILE A 54 -4.32 -0.41 0.82
C ILE A 54 -3.23 0.42 1.48
N LEU A 55 -2.99 0.19 2.76
CA LEU A 55 -1.93 0.77 3.54
C LEU A 55 -0.65 -0.06 3.35
N ILE A 56 0.44 0.60 3.00
CA ILE A 56 1.75 -0.02 2.77
C ILE A 56 2.73 0.57 3.79
N THR A 57 3.36 -0.28 4.57
CA THR A 57 4.38 0.15 5.54
C THR A 57 5.70 0.54 4.86
N ARG A 58 6.46 1.45 5.50
CA ARG A 58 7.80 1.87 5.05
C ARG A 58 7.84 2.30 3.58
N CYS A 59 6.76 2.94 3.11
CA CYS A 59 6.72 3.58 1.82
C CYS A 59 6.11 4.97 2.00
N ASN A 60 6.48 5.94 1.18
CA ASN A 60 5.92 7.30 1.26
C ASN A 60 5.02 7.65 0.04
N ARG A 61 4.59 6.63 -0.69
CA ARG A 61 3.98 6.80 -2.02
C ARG A 61 2.46 6.73 -2.00
N VAL A 62 1.84 7.53 -2.86
CA VAL A 62 0.41 7.43 -3.20
C VAL A 62 0.24 6.68 -4.52
N GLY A 63 -0.44 5.54 -4.46
CA GLY A 63 -0.84 4.72 -5.60
C GLY A 63 -2.32 4.86 -5.91
N ILE A 64 -2.69 4.75 -7.18
CA ILE A 64 -4.09 4.69 -7.62
C ILE A 64 -4.21 3.53 -8.57
N SER A 65 -5.27 2.72 -8.39
CA SER A 65 -5.57 1.62 -9.29
C SER A 65 -5.51 2.04 -10.75
N LYS A 66 -4.88 1.21 -11.59
CA LYS A 66 -4.77 1.45 -13.04
C LYS A 66 -6.13 1.48 -13.74
N LYS A 67 -7.13 0.81 -13.16
CA LYS A 67 -8.51 0.77 -13.68
C LYS A 67 -9.27 2.09 -13.48
N ILE A 68 -8.75 3.02 -12.66
CA ILE A 68 -9.34 4.35 -12.47
C ILE A 68 -8.61 5.35 -13.38
N SER A 69 -9.35 6.01 -14.25
CA SER A 69 -8.88 6.99 -15.23
C SER A 69 -9.69 8.29 -15.16
N GLY A 70 -9.29 9.29 -15.94
CA GLY A 70 -10.01 10.56 -16.05
C GLY A 70 -10.00 11.43 -14.79
N VAL A 71 -11.05 12.23 -14.64
CA VAL A 71 -11.23 13.21 -13.55
C VAL A 71 -11.18 12.52 -12.18
N GLU A 72 -11.76 11.33 -12.08
CA GLU A 72 -11.85 10.57 -10.84
C GLU A 72 -10.47 10.14 -10.31
N ARG A 73 -9.56 9.79 -11.22
CA ARG A 73 -8.16 9.50 -10.86
C ARG A 73 -7.50 10.72 -10.22
N THR A 74 -7.76 11.91 -10.73
CA THR A 74 -7.19 13.16 -10.20
C THR A 74 -7.82 13.50 -8.85
N ARG A 75 -9.14 13.40 -8.71
CA ARG A 75 -9.87 13.61 -7.46
C ARG A 75 -9.33 12.70 -6.34
N LEU A 76 -9.29 11.39 -6.58
CA LEU A 76 -8.81 10.42 -5.60
C LEU A 76 -7.31 10.58 -5.30
N ARG A 77 -6.50 11.09 -6.24
CA ARG A 77 -5.09 11.42 -5.98
C ARG A 77 -4.94 12.52 -4.95
N VAL A 78 -5.73 13.57 -5.07
CA VAL A 78 -5.69 14.72 -4.16
C VAL A 78 -6.12 14.26 -2.77
N ILE A 79 -7.25 13.58 -2.67
CA ILE A 79 -7.75 13.02 -1.41
C ILE A 79 -6.71 12.10 -0.76
N ALA A 80 -6.15 11.15 -1.51
CA ALA A 80 -5.16 10.22 -1.00
C ALA A 80 -3.86 10.91 -0.54
N LYS A 81 -3.47 12.03 -1.14
CA LYS A 81 -2.31 12.83 -0.68
C LYS A 81 -2.61 13.56 0.62
N THR A 82 -3.81 14.12 0.75
CA THR A 82 -4.24 14.84 1.95
C THR A 82 -4.37 13.91 3.15
N LEU A 83 -4.94 12.73 2.96
CA LEU A 83 -5.23 11.79 4.04
C LEU A 83 -4.03 10.88 4.41
N LYS A 84 -2.91 10.94 3.68
CA LYS A 84 -1.81 10.00 3.87
C LYS A 84 -1.08 10.21 5.20
N PRO A 85 -0.98 9.20 6.07
CA PRO A 85 -0.17 9.30 7.27
C PRO A 85 1.33 9.25 6.94
N PRO A 86 2.19 9.90 7.75
CA PRO A 86 3.63 9.90 7.54
C PRO A 86 4.21 8.48 7.71
N GLY A 87 5.17 8.13 6.85
CA GLY A 87 5.82 6.80 6.88
C GLY A 87 5.02 5.65 6.25
N PHE A 88 3.80 5.94 5.77
CA PHE A 88 2.95 4.98 5.06
C PHE A 88 2.67 5.38 3.61
N GLY A 89 2.57 4.35 2.79
CA GLY A 89 2.04 4.45 1.44
C GLY A 89 0.56 4.15 1.45
N LEU A 90 -0.20 4.82 0.59
CA LEU A 90 -1.62 4.56 0.39
C LEU A 90 -1.87 4.22 -1.07
N THR A 91 -2.56 3.12 -1.33
CA THR A 91 -3.05 2.78 -2.66
C THR A 91 -4.57 2.75 -2.68
N VAL A 92 -5.16 3.53 -3.60
CA VAL A 92 -6.61 3.59 -3.82
C VAL A 92 -7.09 2.38 -4.62
N ARG A 93 -8.10 1.66 -4.11
CA ARG A 93 -8.78 0.54 -4.79
C ARG A 93 -9.84 1.06 -5.77
N THR A 94 -10.24 0.24 -6.74
CA THR A 94 -11.28 0.60 -7.72
C THR A 94 -12.63 0.93 -7.11
N VAL A 95 -12.95 0.28 -5.99
CA VAL A 95 -14.22 0.48 -5.27
C VAL A 95 -14.30 1.88 -4.63
N ALA A 96 -13.20 2.63 -4.55
CA ALA A 96 -13.23 4.00 -4.03
C ALA A 96 -13.81 5.02 -5.03
N ALA A 97 -13.94 4.65 -6.31
CA ALA A 97 -14.46 5.55 -7.33
C ALA A 97 -15.95 5.87 -7.06
N GLY A 98 -16.31 7.15 -7.14
CA GLY A 98 -17.67 7.65 -6.90
C GLY A 98 -18.04 7.83 -5.42
N HIS A 99 -17.19 7.43 -4.48
CA HIS A 99 -17.46 7.59 -3.05
C HIS A 99 -17.05 8.98 -2.53
N SER A 100 -17.75 9.45 -1.49
CA SER A 100 -17.52 10.76 -0.89
C SER A 100 -16.22 10.80 -0.08
N LEU A 101 -15.73 12.01 0.21
CA LEU A 101 -14.54 12.18 1.04
C LEU A 101 -14.73 11.57 2.43
N ASP A 102 -15.90 11.78 3.04
CA ASP A 102 -16.21 11.36 4.40
C ASP A 102 -16.19 9.82 4.54
N GLU A 103 -16.76 9.10 3.57
CA GLU A 103 -16.73 7.64 3.55
C GLU A 103 -15.30 7.11 3.41
N LEU A 104 -14.52 7.74 2.54
CA LEU A 104 -13.12 7.38 2.32
C LEU A 104 -12.27 7.66 3.55
N GLN A 105 -12.51 8.77 4.25
CA GLN A 105 -11.80 9.11 5.48
C GLN A 105 -12.15 8.14 6.61
N LYS A 106 -13.43 7.85 6.82
CA LYS A 106 -13.89 6.90 7.86
C LYS A 106 -13.30 5.50 7.67
N ASP A 107 -13.25 5.01 6.42
CA ASP A 107 -12.61 3.72 6.10
C ASP A 107 -11.10 3.75 6.39
N LEU A 108 -10.43 4.86 6.12
CA LEU A 108 -9.01 5.02 6.40
C LEU A 108 -8.73 5.07 7.91
N GLU A 109 -9.55 5.77 8.69
CA GLU A 109 -9.43 5.83 10.14
C GLU A 109 -9.58 4.44 10.76
N GLY A 110 -10.56 3.65 10.30
CA GLY A 110 -10.70 2.25 10.69
C GLY A 110 -9.46 1.42 10.32
N LEU A 111 -8.95 1.58 9.10
CA LEU A 111 -7.73 0.89 8.65
C LEU A 111 -6.51 1.23 9.51
N LEU A 112 -6.36 2.49 9.92
CA LEU A 112 -5.27 2.94 10.78
C LEU A 112 -5.45 2.46 12.22
N SER A 113 -6.69 2.35 12.71
CA SER A 113 -6.97 1.75 14.01
C SER A 113 -6.59 0.27 14.06
N THR A 114 -6.81 -0.47 12.97
CA THR A 114 -6.41 -1.89 12.88
C THR A 114 -4.89 -2.06 12.75
N TRP A 115 -4.18 -1.05 12.27
CA TRP A 115 -2.72 -1.09 12.16
C TRP A 115 -2.01 -0.82 13.51
N LYS A 116 -2.60 0.01 14.35
CA LYS A 116 -2.12 0.26 15.72
C LYS A 116 -2.22 -1.01 16.56
#